data_AF-A7SWI7-F1
#
_entry.id   AF-A7SWI7-F1
#
_cell.length_a   1.000
_cell.length_b   1.000
_cell.length_c   1.000
_cell.angle_alpha   90.00
_cell.angle_beta   90.00
_cell.angle_gamma   90.00
#
_symmetry.space_group_name_H-M   'P 1'
#
loop_
_entity.id
_entity.type
_entity.pdbx_description
1 polymer ?
#
loop_
_entity_poly.entity_id
_entity_poly.type
_entity_poly.pdbx_seq_one_letter_code
_entity_poly.pdbx_strand_id
1 'polypeptide(L)'
;MSMRTPESRLRYYKNKDKDVTALRQRRNEVTVELRKAKREDCMQKRRNVPLDLPDEKDEKFQRKDLNAIVMEAGSDDPSVQLGAVQAARKLLSKDKNPPIDDLIKSGILPILVQCLQREDNHSLQFEAAWALTNIASGTSEQTQAVVNAGAVPFFLKLLNSPRQHVCEQAVWALGNIVGDGPVLRDFVIGYGVVKPLLKFVNPGVPITFLRNVTWVLVNLCRNKEPPPPIDTIREVLPALALLIHHQDLDILVDTVWALSYLTDGGSHQIQLVIESGVVQYLVPLLSHQEIKLQTAALRAVGNIVTGTDEQTQVVLNHGALSHFTGLLTHHKEKIKKEAVWFLSNITAGNQSQVQEVIDAGLIPLIIQTLETVMFVFYTGLDKIELLQHHQNEEIYKLAFEMIDRYFS
;
A
#
# COMPACT_ATOMS: atom_id res chain seq x y z
N MET A 1 34.75 -36.53 -31.62
CA MET A 1 35.94 -35.93 -30.97
C MET A 1 36.30 -34.64 -31.69
N SER A 2 36.05 -33.49 -31.08
CA SER A 2 36.71 -32.22 -31.42
C SER A 2 36.89 -31.47 -30.11
N MET A 3 38.11 -31.53 -29.57
CA MET A 3 38.50 -30.82 -28.37
C MET A 3 38.51 -29.32 -28.68
N ARG A 4 37.50 -28.58 -28.19
CA ARG A 4 37.58 -27.11 -28.12
C ARG A 4 38.37 -26.73 -26.87
N THR A 5 39.42 -25.94 -27.08
CA THR A 5 40.46 -25.59 -26.10
C THR A 5 39.94 -24.70 -24.95
N PRO A 6 40.63 -24.70 -23.78
CA PRO A 6 40.23 -23.94 -22.58
C PRO A 6 40.18 -22.41 -22.76
N GLU A 7 40.85 -21.87 -23.78
CA GLU A 7 40.97 -20.42 -24.04
C GLU A 7 39.66 -19.81 -24.57
N SER A 8 38.76 -20.62 -25.11
CA SER A 8 37.42 -20.19 -25.53
C SER A 8 36.48 -19.84 -24.36
N ARG A 9 36.83 -20.26 -23.13
CA ARG A 9 36.02 -20.02 -21.91
C ARG A 9 36.17 -18.62 -21.33
N LEU A 10 37.25 -17.90 -21.66
CA LEU A 10 37.54 -16.58 -21.07
C LEU A 10 36.82 -15.41 -21.76
N ARG A 11 36.33 -15.57 -22.99
CA ARG A 11 35.72 -14.48 -23.77
C ARG A 11 34.20 -14.28 -23.56
N TYR A 12 33.54 -15.13 -22.76
CA TYR A 12 32.10 -15.06 -22.49
C TYR A 12 31.73 -14.49 -21.12
N TYR A 13 32.71 -14.00 -20.36
CA TYR A 13 32.52 -13.29 -19.10
C TYR A 13 31.93 -11.87 -19.33
N LYS A 14 30.71 -11.77 -19.87
CA LYS A 14 30.04 -10.49 -20.21
C LYS A 14 29.72 -9.59 -19.01
N ASN A 15 29.93 -10.06 -17.77
CA ASN A 15 29.62 -9.33 -16.54
C ASN A 15 30.76 -9.33 -15.49
N LYS A 16 31.98 -9.79 -15.84
CA LYS A 16 33.08 -9.85 -14.85
C LYS A 16 33.52 -8.47 -14.33
N ASP A 17 33.22 -7.42 -15.11
CA ASP A 17 33.58 -6.04 -14.83
C ASP A 17 32.36 -5.12 -14.63
N LYS A 18 31.16 -5.68 -14.44
CA LYS A 18 29.95 -4.88 -14.19
C LYS A 18 29.63 -4.87 -12.70
N ASP A 19 29.46 -3.66 -12.17
CA ASP A 19 29.04 -3.44 -10.78
C ASP A 19 27.74 -4.21 -10.48
N VAL A 20 27.84 -5.16 -9.56
CA VAL A 20 26.73 -6.05 -9.13
C VAL A 20 25.55 -5.22 -8.62
N THR A 21 25.84 -4.07 -8.01
CA THR A 21 24.86 -3.10 -7.53
C THR A 21 24.10 -2.44 -8.68
N ALA A 22 24.78 -2.10 -9.79
CA ALA A 22 24.16 -1.53 -10.98
C ALA A 22 23.26 -2.54 -11.72
N LEU A 23 23.60 -3.84 -11.70
CA LEU A 23 22.76 -4.90 -12.26
C LEU A 23 21.47 -5.12 -11.45
N ARG A 24 21.53 -4.98 -10.12
CA ARG A 24 20.33 -5.01 -9.25
C ARG A 24 19.43 -3.80 -9.45
N GLN A 25 20.00 -2.59 -9.48
CA GLN A 25 19.25 -1.35 -9.70
C GLN A 25 18.54 -1.35 -11.07
N ARG A 26 19.26 -1.71 -12.14
CA ARG A 26 18.67 -1.79 -13.49
C ARG A 26 17.58 -2.86 -13.61
N ARG A 27 17.68 -3.97 -12.86
CA ARG A 27 16.63 -4.99 -12.77
C ARG A 27 15.41 -4.52 -11.98
N ASN A 28 15.62 -3.80 -10.88
CA ASN A 28 14.54 -3.19 -10.12
C ASN A 28 13.80 -2.18 -10.99
N GLU A 29 14.50 -1.32 -11.72
CA GLU A 29 13.89 -0.36 -12.66
C GLU A 29 13.04 -1.08 -13.71
N VAL A 30 13.60 -2.07 -14.43
CA VAL A 30 12.86 -2.82 -15.47
C VAL A 30 11.68 -3.61 -14.89
N THR A 31 11.82 -4.22 -13.71
CA THR A 31 10.73 -4.97 -13.06
C THR A 31 9.66 -4.04 -12.52
N VAL A 32 10.04 -2.87 -11.98
CA VAL A 32 9.14 -1.81 -11.51
C VAL A 32 8.42 -1.19 -12.69
N GLU A 33 9.06 -0.93 -13.82
CA GLU A 33 8.43 -0.42 -15.05
C GLU A 33 7.39 -1.40 -15.62
N LEU A 34 7.72 -2.69 -15.69
CA LEU A 34 6.79 -3.75 -16.10
C LEU A 34 5.62 -3.91 -15.11
N ARG A 35 5.80 -3.53 -13.83
CA ARG A 35 4.74 -3.50 -12.80
C ARG A 35 3.94 -2.18 -12.83
N LYS A 36 4.56 -1.04 -13.11
CA LYS A 36 3.93 0.28 -13.29
C LYS A 36 2.93 0.22 -14.44
N ALA A 37 3.27 -0.49 -15.53
CA ALA A 37 2.37 -0.74 -16.65
C ALA A 37 1.13 -1.60 -16.30
N LYS A 38 1.04 -2.14 -15.08
CA LYS A 38 -0.02 -3.08 -14.64
C LYS A 38 -0.72 -2.71 -13.33
N ARG A 39 -0.44 -1.57 -12.69
CA ARG A 39 -1.07 -1.25 -11.39
C ARG A 39 -2.46 -0.62 -11.56
N GLU A 40 -3.40 -1.17 -10.79
CA GLU A 40 -4.67 -0.54 -10.40
C GLU A 40 -4.40 0.80 -9.69
N ASP A 41 -5.38 1.69 -9.84
CA ASP A 41 -5.42 3.09 -9.42
C ASP A 41 -4.71 3.38 -8.09
N CYS A 42 -3.85 4.41 -8.06
CA CYS A 42 -3.09 4.78 -6.86
C CYS A 42 -4.00 5.29 -5.73
N MET A 43 -5.25 5.62 -6.06
CA MET A 43 -6.26 6.12 -5.14
C MET A 43 -6.80 5.05 -4.18
N GLN A 44 -6.90 5.40 -2.90
CA GLN A 44 -7.59 4.63 -1.87
C GLN A 44 -8.52 5.53 -1.10
N LYS A 45 -9.78 5.53 -1.52
CA LYS A 45 -10.86 6.30 -0.89
C LYS A 45 -11.98 5.37 -0.51
N ARG A 46 -12.63 5.67 0.60
CA ARG A 46 -13.79 4.94 1.12
C ARG A 46 -14.93 5.93 1.29
N ARG A 47 -16.08 5.67 0.66
CA ARG A 47 -17.30 6.45 0.92
C ARG A 47 -17.93 5.99 2.23
N ASN A 48 -18.42 6.91 3.05
CA ASN A 48 -19.06 6.57 4.31
C ASN A 48 -20.58 6.41 4.11
N VAL A 49 -21.02 5.16 3.94
CA VAL A 49 -22.43 4.79 3.76
C VAL A 49 -22.87 3.97 4.99
N PRO A 50 -23.87 4.41 5.78
CA PRO A 50 -24.39 3.59 6.88
C PRO A 50 -25.03 2.31 6.34
N LEU A 51 -24.79 1.17 7.01
CA LEU A 51 -25.38 -0.12 6.66
C LEU A 51 -26.87 -0.22 7.03
N ASP A 52 -27.34 0.60 7.97
CA ASP A 52 -28.70 0.57 8.53
C ASP A 52 -29.42 1.91 8.38
N LEU A 53 -29.54 2.44 7.16
CA LEU A 53 -30.55 3.46 6.92
C LEU A 53 -31.90 2.76 6.73
N PRO A 54 -32.94 3.08 7.52
CA PRO A 54 -34.28 2.69 7.13
C PRO A 54 -34.54 3.19 5.72
N ASP A 55 -35.12 2.33 4.87
CA ASP A 55 -35.66 2.69 3.56
C ASP A 55 -36.81 3.69 3.77
N GLU A 56 -36.48 4.94 4.12
CA GLU A 56 -37.37 6.08 3.98
C GLU A 56 -37.56 6.25 2.47
N LYS A 57 -38.74 5.86 2.00
CA LYS A 57 -39.24 6.05 0.63
C LYS A 57 -39.33 7.55 0.33
N ASP A 58 -38.20 8.20 0.12
CA ASP A 58 -38.15 9.58 -0.32
C ASP A 58 -37.96 9.66 -1.83
N GLU A 59 -38.85 10.43 -2.44
CA GLU A 59 -39.01 10.63 -3.86
C GLU A 59 -37.72 11.10 -4.56
N LYS A 60 -37.65 10.87 -5.88
CA LYS A 60 -36.56 11.36 -6.73
C LYS A 60 -36.35 12.86 -6.54
N PHE A 61 -35.27 13.23 -5.85
CA PHE A 61 -34.85 14.60 -5.62
C PHE A 61 -34.70 15.37 -6.95
N GLN A 62 -35.35 16.54 -7.06
CA GLN A 62 -35.26 17.41 -8.23
C GLN A 62 -34.18 18.48 -8.02
N ARG A 63 -33.57 18.99 -9.10
CA ARG A 63 -32.52 20.03 -9.07
C ARG A 63 -32.90 21.33 -8.31
N LYS A 64 -34.21 21.61 -8.18
CA LYS A 64 -34.74 22.75 -7.40
C LYS A 64 -34.48 22.61 -5.88
N ASP A 65 -34.27 21.40 -5.40
CA ASP A 65 -34.07 21.08 -3.99
C ASP A 65 -32.65 21.45 -3.51
N LEU A 66 -31.64 21.40 -4.40
CA LEU A 66 -30.25 21.74 -4.06
C LEU A 66 -30.09 23.21 -3.63
N ASN A 67 -30.78 24.13 -4.30
CA ASN A 67 -30.71 25.55 -3.94
C ASN A 67 -31.39 25.83 -2.59
N ALA A 68 -32.48 25.10 -2.28
CA ALA A 68 -33.13 25.18 -0.98
C ALA A 68 -32.21 24.68 0.12
N ILE A 69 -31.57 23.51 -0.07
CA ILE A 69 -30.58 22.96 0.86
C ILE A 69 -29.45 23.96 1.14
N VAL A 70 -28.89 24.61 0.12
CA VAL A 70 -27.81 25.60 0.32
C VAL A 70 -28.30 26.82 1.10
N MET A 71 -29.49 27.33 0.78
CA MET A 71 -30.08 28.48 1.47
C MET A 71 -30.35 28.16 2.94
N GLU A 72 -30.96 27.01 3.21
CA GLU A 72 -31.30 26.56 4.56
C GLU A 72 -30.06 26.17 5.38
N ALA A 73 -29.03 25.60 4.76
CA ALA A 73 -27.75 25.32 5.42
C ALA A 73 -27.02 26.60 5.86
N GLY A 74 -27.26 27.72 5.15
CA GLY A 74 -26.77 29.04 5.53
C GLY A 74 -27.66 29.80 6.53
N SER A 75 -28.75 29.18 7.02
CA SER A 75 -29.66 29.81 7.98
C SER A 75 -29.00 30.07 9.33
N ASP A 76 -29.39 31.16 9.98
CA ASP A 76 -29.03 31.46 11.37
C ASP A 76 -29.80 30.59 12.38
N ASP A 77 -30.91 29.96 11.95
CA ASP A 77 -31.66 29.01 12.78
C ASP A 77 -30.91 27.66 12.85
N PRO A 78 -30.44 27.24 14.04
CA PRO A 78 -29.66 26.01 14.18
C PRO A 78 -30.42 24.73 13.77
N SER A 79 -31.74 24.71 13.92
CA SER A 79 -32.56 23.55 13.55
C SER A 79 -32.70 23.44 12.04
N VAL A 80 -32.92 24.58 11.35
CA VAL A 80 -32.99 24.63 9.89
C VAL A 80 -31.64 24.29 9.27
N GLN A 81 -30.57 24.89 9.78
CA GLN A 81 -29.20 24.59 9.33
C GLN A 81 -28.85 23.10 9.50
N LEU A 82 -29.14 22.52 10.66
CA LEU A 82 -28.88 21.09 10.90
C LEU A 82 -29.68 20.20 9.95
N GLY A 83 -30.97 20.48 9.76
CA GLY A 83 -31.83 19.72 8.84
C GLY A 83 -31.32 19.77 7.40
N ALA A 84 -30.88 20.93 6.94
CA ALA A 84 -30.33 21.10 5.60
C ALA A 84 -28.98 20.40 5.40
N VAL A 85 -28.07 20.49 6.38
CA VAL A 85 -26.77 19.77 6.32
C VAL A 85 -26.99 18.25 6.37
N GLN A 86 -27.97 17.77 7.13
CA GLN A 86 -28.41 16.37 7.13
C GLN A 86 -28.95 15.94 5.76
N ALA A 87 -29.78 16.76 5.13
CA ALA A 87 -30.30 16.49 3.79
C ALA A 87 -29.16 16.42 2.76
N ALA A 88 -28.22 17.36 2.81
CA ALA A 88 -27.01 17.35 1.97
C ALA A 88 -26.20 16.06 2.15
N ARG A 89 -25.96 15.64 3.39
CA ARG A 89 -25.27 14.37 3.69
C ARG A 89 -26.04 13.17 3.16
N LYS A 90 -27.36 13.06 3.44
CA LYS A 90 -28.20 11.94 2.99
C LYS A 90 -28.14 11.80 1.46
N LEU A 91 -28.19 12.92 0.73
CA LEU A 91 -28.08 12.96 -0.74
C LEU A 91 -26.76 12.34 -1.23
N LEU A 92 -25.66 12.59 -0.51
CA LEU A 92 -24.33 12.06 -0.85
C LEU A 92 -24.12 10.59 -0.47
N SER A 93 -24.94 10.06 0.44
CA SER A 93 -24.83 8.67 0.94
C SER A 93 -25.71 7.66 0.20
N LYS A 94 -26.90 8.07 -0.29
CA LYS A 94 -27.94 7.14 -0.78
C LYS A 94 -27.64 6.50 -2.15
N ASP A 95 -27.09 7.25 -3.11
CA ASP A 95 -26.94 6.77 -4.49
C ASP A 95 -25.57 6.11 -4.75
N LYS A 96 -25.50 5.16 -5.69
CA LYS A 96 -24.22 4.71 -6.27
C LYS A 96 -23.49 5.88 -6.92
N ASN A 97 -24.23 6.77 -7.61
CA ASN A 97 -23.70 7.95 -8.28
C ASN A 97 -24.30 9.24 -7.67
N PRO A 98 -23.85 9.66 -6.47
CA PRO A 98 -24.38 10.85 -5.83
C PRO A 98 -24.07 12.11 -6.65
N PRO A 99 -24.94 13.15 -6.61
CA PRO A 99 -24.79 14.38 -7.38
C PRO A 99 -23.72 15.31 -6.77
N ILE A 100 -22.50 14.82 -6.60
CA ILE A 100 -21.39 15.52 -5.92
C ILE A 100 -21.09 16.84 -6.66
N ASP A 101 -20.92 16.80 -7.99
CA ASP A 101 -20.57 17.99 -8.76
C ASP A 101 -21.67 19.06 -8.75
N ASP A 102 -22.94 18.66 -8.81
CA ASP A 102 -24.06 19.60 -8.74
C ASP A 102 -24.12 20.27 -7.36
N LEU A 103 -23.85 19.52 -6.28
CA LEU A 103 -23.80 20.05 -4.92
C LEU A 103 -22.58 20.96 -4.68
N ILE A 104 -21.42 20.65 -5.28
CA ILE A 104 -20.26 21.56 -5.26
C ILE A 104 -20.61 22.87 -5.98
N LYS A 105 -21.20 22.77 -7.19
CA LYS A 105 -21.58 23.94 -8.01
C LYS A 105 -22.66 24.81 -7.36
N SER A 106 -23.49 24.26 -6.47
CA SER A 106 -24.50 25.04 -5.75
C SER A 106 -23.90 25.93 -4.65
N GLY A 107 -22.62 25.77 -4.31
CA GLY A 107 -21.93 26.61 -3.32
C GLY A 107 -22.03 26.10 -1.88
N ILE A 108 -22.32 24.82 -1.65
CA ILE A 108 -22.46 24.26 -0.30
C ILE A 108 -21.14 24.23 0.49
N LEU A 109 -19.98 24.11 -0.19
CA LEU A 109 -18.71 23.77 0.46
C LEU A 109 -18.28 24.78 1.53
N PRO A 110 -18.28 26.11 1.28
CA PRO A 110 -17.95 27.08 2.33
C PRO A 110 -18.87 26.99 3.54
N ILE A 111 -20.16 26.69 3.34
CA ILE A 111 -21.16 26.55 4.41
C ILE A 111 -20.84 25.32 5.27
N LEU A 112 -20.54 24.18 4.65
CA LEU A 112 -20.14 22.97 5.39
C LEU A 112 -18.85 23.21 6.19
N VAL A 113 -17.88 23.93 5.63
CA VAL A 113 -16.65 24.29 6.34
C VAL A 113 -16.91 25.24 7.51
N GLN A 114 -17.85 26.19 7.38
CA GLN A 114 -18.30 27.02 8.51
C GLN A 114 -18.99 26.17 9.59
N CYS A 115 -19.78 25.18 9.20
CA CYS A 115 -20.43 24.26 10.14
C CYS A 115 -19.42 23.45 10.96
N LEU A 116 -18.26 23.06 10.40
CA LEU A 116 -17.19 22.40 11.14
C LEU A 116 -16.63 23.26 12.31
N GLN A 117 -16.73 24.58 12.21
CA GLN A 117 -16.20 25.52 13.20
C GLN A 117 -17.09 25.68 14.43
N ARG A 118 -18.35 25.19 14.37
CA ARG A 118 -19.35 25.32 15.43
C ARG A 118 -19.09 24.34 16.57
N GLU A 119 -18.10 24.64 17.41
CA GLU A 119 -17.76 23.83 18.61
C GLU A 119 -18.91 23.71 19.61
N ASP A 120 -19.85 24.67 19.58
CA ASP A 120 -21.08 24.67 20.35
C ASP A 120 -22.12 23.64 19.86
N ASN A 121 -21.96 23.11 18.64
CA ASN A 121 -22.93 22.21 18.01
C ASN A 121 -22.25 20.98 17.37
N HIS A 122 -21.95 19.97 18.19
CA HIS A 122 -21.29 18.74 17.74
C HIS A 122 -22.11 17.92 16.73
N SER A 123 -23.44 17.96 16.81
CA SER A 123 -24.30 17.28 15.84
C SER A 123 -24.13 17.89 14.45
N LEU A 124 -24.08 19.22 14.37
CA LEU A 124 -23.80 19.93 13.12
C LEU A 124 -22.39 19.66 12.60
N GLN A 125 -21.38 19.65 13.48
CA GLN A 125 -20.00 19.30 13.10
C GLN A 125 -19.93 17.88 12.50
N PHE A 126 -20.63 16.92 13.11
CA PHE A 126 -20.67 15.55 12.65
C PHE A 126 -21.28 15.43 11.24
N GLU A 127 -22.45 16.03 11.03
CA GLU A 127 -23.17 15.97 9.75
C GLU A 127 -22.40 16.68 8.64
N ALA A 128 -21.81 17.85 8.94
CA ALA A 128 -20.97 18.58 8.00
C ALA A 128 -19.69 17.81 7.65
N ALA A 129 -19.02 17.22 8.65
CA ALA A 129 -17.84 16.39 8.43
C ALA A 129 -18.17 15.19 7.56
N TRP A 130 -19.32 14.55 7.78
CA TRP A 130 -19.77 13.41 6.98
C TRP A 130 -20.08 13.79 5.54
N ALA A 131 -20.81 14.90 5.32
CA ALA A 131 -21.05 15.40 3.97
C ALA A 131 -19.72 15.63 3.21
N LEU A 132 -18.77 16.33 3.84
CA LEU A 132 -17.45 16.59 3.24
C LEU A 132 -16.64 15.31 3.01
N THR A 133 -16.72 14.31 3.90
CA THR A 133 -16.09 13.00 3.70
C THR A 133 -16.60 12.30 2.45
N ASN A 134 -17.91 12.36 2.20
CA ASN A 134 -18.51 11.73 1.02
C ASN A 134 -18.13 12.47 -0.27
N ILE A 135 -18.04 13.80 -0.24
CA ILE A 135 -17.52 14.59 -1.36
C ILE A 135 -16.04 14.20 -1.64
N ALA A 136 -15.21 14.17 -0.60
CA ALA A 136 -13.79 13.79 -0.71
C ALA A 136 -13.57 12.32 -1.11
N SER A 137 -14.61 11.47 -1.05
CA SER A 137 -14.51 10.06 -1.48
C SER A 137 -14.63 9.87 -3.00
N GLY A 138 -15.01 10.92 -3.74
CA GLY A 138 -15.18 10.88 -5.18
C GLY A 138 -13.89 11.13 -5.96
N THR A 139 -13.98 11.87 -7.08
CA THR A 139 -12.82 12.13 -7.97
C THR A 139 -11.77 13.02 -7.30
N SER A 140 -10.58 13.11 -7.90
CA SER A 140 -9.53 14.01 -7.42
C SER A 140 -9.95 15.47 -7.47
N GLU A 141 -10.71 15.91 -8.47
CA GLU A 141 -11.25 17.27 -8.55
C GLU A 141 -12.21 17.56 -7.39
N GLN A 142 -13.08 16.60 -7.04
CA GLN A 142 -14.02 16.73 -5.94
C GLN A 142 -13.30 16.79 -4.58
N THR A 143 -12.22 16.02 -4.43
CA THR A 143 -11.38 16.04 -3.23
C THR A 143 -10.61 17.36 -3.12
N GLN A 144 -10.05 17.82 -4.25
CA GLN A 144 -9.38 19.11 -4.33
C GLN A 144 -10.33 20.27 -4.01
N ALA A 145 -11.61 20.18 -4.40
CA ALA A 145 -12.61 21.19 -4.05
C ALA A 145 -12.82 21.29 -2.53
N VAL A 146 -12.87 20.16 -1.81
CA VAL A 146 -12.94 20.13 -0.33
C VAL A 146 -11.69 20.76 0.30
N VAL A 147 -10.51 20.47 -0.24
CA VAL A 147 -9.24 21.04 0.22
C VAL A 147 -9.20 22.56 -0.02
N ASN A 148 -9.58 23.00 -1.23
CA ASN A 148 -9.61 24.42 -1.60
C ASN A 148 -10.64 25.22 -0.80
N ALA A 149 -11.71 24.58 -0.32
CA ALA A 149 -12.67 25.19 0.58
C ALA A 149 -12.12 25.40 2.01
N GLY A 150 -10.91 24.93 2.32
CA GLY A 150 -10.25 25.15 3.61
C GLY A 150 -10.65 24.17 4.72
N ALA A 151 -11.11 22.96 4.37
CA ALA A 151 -11.62 22.00 5.35
C ALA A 151 -10.53 21.34 6.24
N VAL A 152 -9.31 21.17 5.72
CA VAL A 152 -8.23 20.37 6.36
C VAL A 152 -7.85 20.84 7.77
N PRO A 153 -7.62 22.15 8.03
CA PRO A 153 -7.31 22.63 9.39
C PRO A 153 -8.41 22.29 10.40
N PHE A 154 -9.67 22.32 9.98
CA PHE A 154 -10.80 22.01 10.86
C PHE A 154 -10.91 20.52 11.12
N PHE A 155 -10.69 19.65 10.13
CA PHE A 155 -10.60 18.21 10.40
C PHE A 155 -9.51 17.87 11.41
N LEU A 156 -8.34 18.51 11.32
CA LEU A 156 -7.26 18.32 12.30
C LEU A 156 -7.64 18.77 13.71
N LYS A 157 -8.37 19.88 13.82
CA LYS A 157 -8.91 20.34 15.09
C LYS A 157 -9.90 19.33 15.68
N LEU A 158 -10.77 18.77 14.83
CA LEU A 158 -11.77 17.77 15.21
C LEU A 158 -11.17 16.44 15.71
N LEU A 159 -9.89 16.14 15.41
CA LEU A 159 -9.18 15.01 16.01
C LEU A 159 -9.03 15.14 17.54
N ASN A 160 -9.17 16.35 18.10
CA ASN A 160 -9.17 16.57 19.55
C ASN A 160 -10.59 16.78 20.12
N SER A 161 -11.63 16.47 19.34
CA SER A 161 -13.02 16.59 19.81
C SER A 161 -13.27 15.65 21.00
N PRO A 162 -13.99 16.10 22.04
CA PRO A 162 -14.42 15.21 23.13
C PRO A 162 -15.49 14.20 22.67
N ARG A 163 -16.05 14.39 21.48
CA ARG A 163 -17.05 13.50 20.88
C ARG A 163 -16.38 12.53 19.92
N GLN A 164 -16.31 11.27 20.33
CA GLN A 164 -15.66 10.21 19.55
C GLN A 164 -16.17 10.12 18.11
N HIS A 165 -17.49 10.15 17.87
CA HIS A 165 -18.07 10.08 16.51
C HIS A 165 -17.63 11.24 15.60
N VAL A 166 -17.40 12.44 16.15
CA VAL A 166 -16.88 13.59 15.39
C VAL A 166 -15.41 13.35 15.02
N CYS A 167 -14.61 12.86 15.97
CA CYS A 167 -13.22 12.50 15.75
C CYS A 167 -13.08 11.40 14.68
N GLU A 168 -13.88 10.34 14.78
CA GLU A 168 -13.92 9.24 13.81
C GLU A 168 -14.24 9.74 12.39
N GLN A 169 -15.22 10.64 12.27
CA GLN A 169 -15.59 11.22 10.99
C GLN A 169 -14.47 12.10 10.40
N ALA A 170 -13.76 12.84 11.24
CA ALA A 170 -12.59 13.63 10.81
C ALA A 170 -11.43 12.73 10.33
N VAL A 171 -11.15 11.62 11.02
CA VAL A 171 -10.16 10.63 10.56
C VAL A 171 -10.55 10.06 9.20
N TRP A 172 -11.83 9.74 8.99
CA TRP A 172 -12.31 9.25 7.70
C TRP A 172 -12.11 10.28 6.58
N ALA A 173 -12.49 11.55 6.82
CA ALA A 173 -12.29 12.64 5.87
C ALA A 173 -10.83 12.79 5.47
N LEU A 174 -9.92 12.84 6.46
CA LEU A 174 -8.48 12.94 6.25
C LEU A 174 -7.95 11.72 5.48
N GLY A 175 -8.44 10.52 5.77
CA GLY A 175 -8.06 9.31 5.05
C GLY A 175 -8.40 9.36 3.55
N ASN A 176 -9.57 9.91 3.18
CA ASN A 176 -9.95 10.11 1.79
C ASN A 176 -9.06 11.16 1.09
N ILE A 177 -8.74 12.26 1.78
CA ILE A 177 -7.88 13.32 1.23
C ILE A 177 -6.45 12.82 1.04
N VAL A 178 -5.88 12.16 2.05
CA VAL A 178 -4.54 11.56 1.98
C VAL A 178 -4.49 10.46 0.91
N GLY A 179 -5.55 9.67 0.80
CA GLY A 179 -5.68 8.57 -0.15
C GLY A 179 -5.93 8.99 -1.60
N ASP A 180 -6.10 10.28 -1.88
CA ASP A 180 -6.25 10.79 -3.25
C ASP A 180 -4.95 10.72 -4.05
N GLY A 181 -3.82 10.96 -3.40
CA GLY A 181 -2.53 10.94 -4.08
C GLY A 181 -1.42 11.63 -3.31
N PRO A 182 -0.20 11.59 -3.84
CA PRO A 182 0.98 12.08 -3.13
C PRO A 182 0.92 13.58 -2.81
N VAL A 183 0.31 14.38 -3.69
CA VAL A 183 0.19 15.84 -3.50
C VAL A 183 -0.66 16.17 -2.28
N LEU A 184 -1.86 15.59 -2.18
CA LEU A 184 -2.75 15.85 -1.04
C LEU A 184 -2.27 15.14 0.24
N ARG A 185 -1.63 13.98 0.12
CA ARG A 185 -0.91 13.34 1.24
C ARG A 185 0.11 14.31 1.85
N ASP A 186 1.01 14.86 1.04
CA ASP A 186 2.09 15.73 1.55
C ASP A 186 1.54 17.07 2.06
N PHE A 187 0.47 17.58 1.45
CA PHE A 187 -0.26 18.75 1.95
C PHE A 187 -0.80 18.51 3.38
N VAL A 188 -1.50 17.39 3.60
CA VAL A 188 -2.07 17.06 4.92
C VAL A 188 -0.97 16.73 5.95
N ILE A 189 0.14 16.12 5.52
CA ILE A 189 1.35 15.97 6.36
C ILE A 189 1.88 17.34 6.79
N GLY A 190 1.97 18.31 5.88
CA GLY A 190 2.43 19.67 6.16
C GLY A 190 1.58 20.42 7.20
N TYR A 191 0.29 20.07 7.33
CA TYR A 191 -0.57 20.58 8.40
C TYR A 191 -0.42 19.84 9.75
N GLY A 192 0.42 18.81 9.83
CA GLY A 192 0.74 18.13 11.08
C GLY A 192 -0.23 17.01 11.48
N VAL A 193 -0.77 16.26 10.51
CA VAL A 193 -1.71 15.15 10.77
C VAL A 193 -1.11 13.97 11.54
N VAL A 194 0.20 13.75 11.43
CA VAL A 194 0.85 12.51 11.87
C VAL A 194 0.74 12.33 13.38
N LYS A 195 1.23 13.30 14.17
CA LYS A 195 1.22 13.21 15.64
C LYS A 195 -0.18 13.03 16.24
N PRO A 196 -1.22 13.77 15.81
CA PRO A 196 -2.60 13.51 16.23
C PRO A 196 -3.07 12.07 15.96
N LEU A 197 -2.81 11.53 14.76
CA LEU A 197 -3.22 10.16 14.43
C LEU A 197 -2.51 9.11 15.30
N LEU A 198 -1.22 9.29 15.56
CA LEU A 198 -0.43 8.35 16.36
C LEU A 198 -0.92 8.23 17.80
N LYS A 199 -1.59 9.25 18.36
CA LYS A 199 -2.21 9.16 19.70
C LYS A 199 -3.28 8.07 19.78
N PHE A 200 -3.92 7.74 18.66
CA PHE A 200 -4.95 6.69 18.61
C PHE A 200 -4.40 5.28 18.48
N VAL A 201 -3.07 5.11 18.35
CA VAL A 201 -2.44 3.80 18.29
C VAL A 201 -2.13 3.31 19.70
N ASN A 202 -3.17 2.89 20.43
CA ASN A 202 -3.05 2.35 21.79
C ASN A 202 -4.17 1.35 22.13
N PRO A 203 -4.01 0.50 23.15
CA PRO A 203 -4.99 -0.56 23.49
C PRO A 203 -6.37 -0.07 23.94
N GLY A 204 -6.51 1.21 24.33
CA GLY A 204 -7.77 1.78 24.78
C GLY A 204 -8.70 2.22 23.65
N VAL A 205 -8.22 2.21 22.39
CA VAL A 205 -9.00 2.64 21.23
C VAL A 205 -9.88 1.49 20.72
N PRO A 206 -11.19 1.72 20.47
CA PRO A 206 -12.06 0.71 19.91
C PRO A 206 -11.56 0.18 18.56
N ILE A 207 -11.63 -1.13 18.35
CA ILE A 207 -11.07 -1.81 17.17
C ILE A 207 -11.60 -1.22 15.86
N THR A 208 -12.90 -0.89 15.80
CA THR A 208 -13.52 -0.26 14.62
C THR A 208 -12.88 1.08 14.27
N PHE A 209 -12.56 1.89 15.28
CA PHE A 209 -11.87 3.16 15.08
C PHE A 209 -10.38 2.94 14.76
N LEU A 210 -9.73 2.00 15.43
CA LEU A 210 -8.32 1.68 15.16
C LEU A 210 -8.11 1.18 13.72
N ARG A 211 -9.06 0.43 13.15
CA ARG A 211 -9.06 0.08 11.72
C ARG A 211 -9.05 1.31 10.81
N ASN A 212 -9.86 2.33 11.12
CA ASN A 212 -9.89 3.58 10.36
C ASN A 212 -8.56 4.34 10.49
N VAL A 213 -8.02 4.44 11.71
CA VAL A 213 -6.71 5.08 11.95
C VAL A 213 -5.62 4.35 11.17
N THR A 214 -5.58 3.02 11.25
CA THR A 214 -4.60 2.19 10.53
C THR A 214 -4.71 2.40 9.03
N TRP A 215 -5.93 2.44 8.48
CA TRP A 215 -6.14 2.74 7.07
C TRP A 215 -5.58 4.12 6.65
N VAL A 216 -5.73 5.16 7.48
CA VAL A 216 -5.11 6.47 7.20
C VAL A 216 -3.58 6.38 7.26
N LEU A 217 -3.01 5.65 8.24
CA LEU A 217 -1.56 5.42 8.32
C LEU A 217 -1.04 4.69 7.07
N VAL A 218 -1.78 3.74 6.53
CA VAL A 218 -1.46 3.07 5.26
C VAL A 218 -1.43 4.07 4.11
N ASN A 219 -2.44 4.94 4.01
CA ASN A 219 -2.49 5.97 2.97
C ASN A 219 -1.33 6.97 3.08
N LEU A 220 -0.86 7.28 4.30
CA LEU A 220 0.35 8.09 4.51
C LEU A 220 1.62 7.41 4.01
N CYS A 221 1.67 6.08 4.01
CA CYS A 221 2.82 5.30 3.54
C CYS A 221 2.81 5.04 2.02
N ARG A 222 1.71 5.33 1.33
CA ARG A 222 1.53 5.03 -0.11
C ARG A 222 2.25 6.03 -1.02
N ASN A 223 2.34 5.61 -2.29
CA ASN A 223 2.94 6.28 -3.46
C ASN A 223 4.47 6.37 -3.40
N LYS A 224 5.10 5.86 -4.47
CA LYS A 224 6.55 5.86 -4.64
C LYS A 224 7.08 7.18 -5.20
N GLU A 225 6.25 7.91 -5.95
CA GLU A 225 6.66 9.11 -6.69
C GLU A 225 5.64 10.25 -6.50
N PRO A 226 5.97 11.28 -5.69
CA PRO A 226 7.04 11.29 -4.69
C PRO A 226 6.75 10.33 -3.51
N PRO A 227 7.80 9.76 -2.89
CA PRO A 227 7.65 8.98 -1.67
C PRO A 227 7.20 9.87 -0.49
N PRO A 228 6.66 9.29 0.60
CA PRO A 228 6.40 10.04 1.82
C PRO A 228 7.68 10.70 2.37
N PRO A 229 7.59 11.87 3.00
CA PRO A 229 8.74 12.51 3.66
C PRO A 229 9.39 11.58 4.69
N ILE A 230 10.73 11.58 4.74
CA ILE A 230 11.50 10.69 5.62
C ILE A 230 11.14 10.86 7.10
N ASP A 231 10.90 12.09 7.55
CA ASP A 231 10.53 12.33 8.95
C ASP A 231 9.15 11.75 9.27
N THR A 232 8.21 11.79 8.32
CA THR A 232 6.91 11.09 8.46
C THR A 232 7.10 9.59 8.60
N ILE A 233 7.99 8.98 7.79
CA ILE A 233 8.28 7.55 7.86
C ILE A 233 8.85 7.19 9.26
N ARG A 234 9.80 7.99 9.77
CA ARG A 234 10.38 7.81 11.11
C ARG A 234 9.33 7.92 12.22
N GLU A 235 8.37 8.83 12.10
CA GLU A 235 7.29 8.99 13.08
C GLU A 235 6.28 7.83 13.03
N VAL A 236 5.95 7.31 11.84
CA VAL A 236 4.93 6.27 11.64
C VAL A 236 5.44 4.85 11.94
N LEU A 237 6.72 4.57 11.66
CA LEU A 237 7.30 3.22 11.82
C LEU A 237 7.12 2.61 13.22
N PRO A 238 7.33 3.33 14.35
CA PRO A 238 7.09 2.79 15.68
C PRO A 238 5.63 2.34 15.89
N ALA A 239 4.67 3.04 15.31
CA ALA A 239 3.27 2.63 15.38
C ALA A 239 2.99 1.36 14.55
N LEU A 240 3.58 1.25 13.35
CA LEU A 240 3.47 0.02 12.55
C LEU A 240 4.13 -1.18 13.25
N ALA A 241 5.25 -0.95 13.94
CA ALA A 241 5.93 -1.97 14.75
C ALA A 241 5.09 -2.43 15.95
N LEU A 242 4.19 -1.59 16.47
CA LEU A 242 3.22 -2.01 17.48
C LEU A 242 2.04 -2.76 16.84
N LEU A 243 1.49 -2.22 15.74
CA LEU A 243 0.28 -2.75 15.08
C LEU A 243 0.50 -4.13 14.43
N ILE A 244 1.73 -4.50 14.08
CA ILE A 244 2.03 -5.84 13.52
C ILE A 244 1.77 -6.98 14.52
N HIS A 245 1.62 -6.66 15.81
CA HIS A 245 1.26 -7.63 16.85
C HIS A 245 -0.25 -7.70 17.12
N HIS A 246 -1.07 -6.92 16.41
CA HIS A 246 -2.50 -6.86 16.66
C HIS A 246 -3.21 -8.13 16.18
N GLN A 247 -4.21 -8.60 16.95
CA GLN A 247 -4.95 -9.84 16.64
C GLN A 247 -6.01 -9.66 15.56
N ASP A 248 -6.49 -8.43 15.36
CA ASP A 248 -7.43 -8.10 14.29
C ASP A 248 -6.76 -8.21 12.92
N LEU A 249 -7.30 -9.08 12.08
CA LEU A 249 -6.73 -9.42 10.78
C LEU A 249 -6.74 -8.24 9.80
N ASP A 250 -7.75 -7.36 9.86
CA ASP A 250 -7.82 -6.20 8.98
C ASP A 250 -6.71 -5.19 9.31
N ILE A 251 -6.50 -4.91 10.61
CA ILE A 251 -5.39 -4.08 11.09
C ILE A 251 -4.04 -4.68 10.69
N LEU A 252 -3.88 -5.99 10.88
CA LEU A 252 -2.62 -6.68 10.57
C LEU A 252 -2.31 -6.65 9.06
N VAL A 253 -3.31 -6.92 8.20
CA VAL A 253 -3.17 -6.84 6.74
C VAL A 253 -2.80 -5.42 6.30
N ASP A 254 -3.52 -4.41 6.79
CA ASP A 254 -3.26 -3.01 6.46
C ASP A 254 -1.85 -2.60 6.93
N THR A 255 -1.44 -2.98 8.14
CA THR A 255 -0.10 -2.71 8.68
C THR A 255 1.01 -3.30 7.81
N VAL A 256 0.87 -4.55 7.37
CA VAL A 256 1.87 -5.18 6.50
C VAL A 256 1.88 -4.56 5.11
N TRP A 257 0.74 -4.09 4.59
CA TRP A 257 0.70 -3.29 3.37
C TRP A 257 1.45 -1.97 3.51
N ALA A 258 1.29 -1.25 4.63
CA ALA A 258 2.07 -0.04 4.90
C ALA A 258 3.58 -0.32 4.84
N LEU A 259 4.05 -1.36 5.53
CA LEU A 259 5.46 -1.78 5.50
C LEU A 259 5.92 -2.16 4.08
N SER A 260 5.05 -2.78 3.28
CA SER A 260 5.34 -3.09 1.87
C SER A 260 5.51 -1.83 1.01
N TYR A 261 4.80 -0.74 1.31
CA TYR A 261 4.96 0.53 0.59
C TYR A 261 6.24 1.25 0.99
N LEU A 262 6.55 1.29 2.29
CA LEU A 262 7.78 1.88 2.81
C LEU A 262 9.04 1.17 2.29
N THR A 263 8.97 -0.14 2.03
CA THR A 263 10.09 -0.91 1.48
C THR A 263 10.26 -0.74 -0.04
N ASP A 264 9.28 -0.16 -0.76
CA ASP A 264 9.36 0.09 -2.23
C ASP A 264 10.08 1.42 -2.56
N GLY A 265 10.50 2.21 -1.56
CA GLY A 265 11.13 3.52 -1.74
C GLY A 265 12.66 3.56 -1.84
N GLY A 266 13.31 2.40 -2.02
CA GLY A 266 14.76 2.29 -2.21
C GLY A 266 15.56 2.04 -0.93
N SER A 267 16.88 1.88 -1.06
CA SER A 267 17.75 1.35 0.01
C SER A 267 17.70 2.13 1.32
N HIS A 268 17.53 3.46 1.28
CA HIS A 268 17.43 4.25 2.51
C HIS A 268 16.14 3.97 3.29
N GLN A 269 14.99 3.84 2.61
CA GLN A 269 13.73 3.52 3.29
C GLN A 269 13.69 2.06 3.76
N ILE A 270 14.27 1.15 2.97
CA ILE A 270 14.50 -0.24 3.39
C ILE A 270 15.29 -0.26 4.72
N GLN A 271 16.34 0.57 4.83
CA GLN A 271 17.14 0.65 6.05
C GLN A 271 16.32 1.11 7.25
N LEU A 272 15.46 2.13 7.11
CA LEU A 272 14.58 2.58 8.19
C LEU A 272 13.62 1.47 8.66
N VAL A 273 13.07 0.69 7.72
CA VAL A 273 12.20 -0.45 8.04
C VAL A 273 12.98 -1.54 8.78
N ILE A 274 14.20 -1.85 8.36
CA ILE A 274 15.08 -2.80 9.07
C ILE A 274 15.37 -2.32 10.50
N GLU A 275 15.75 -1.06 10.67
CA GLU A 275 16.09 -0.45 11.97
C GLU A 275 14.90 -0.38 12.93
N SER A 276 13.67 -0.37 12.42
CA SER A 276 12.47 -0.47 13.25
C SER A 276 12.28 -1.86 13.89
N GLY A 277 13.05 -2.87 13.48
CA GLY A 277 13.01 -4.22 14.05
C GLY A 277 11.84 -5.09 13.58
N VAL A 278 11.00 -4.61 12.67
CA VAL A 278 9.79 -5.32 12.22
C VAL A 278 10.06 -6.55 11.34
N VAL A 279 11.26 -6.70 10.78
CA VAL A 279 11.60 -7.81 9.86
C VAL A 279 11.41 -9.17 10.53
N GLN A 280 11.77 -9.30 11.81
CA GLN A 280 11.60 -10.54 12.58
C GLN A 280 10.14 -10.96 12.73
N TYR A 281 9.21 -10.01 12.63
CA TYR A 281 7.76 -10.25 12.71
C TYR A 281 7.14 -10.40 11.32
N LEU A 282 7.71 -9.78 10.29
CA LEU A 282 7.28 -9.96 8.90
C LEU A 282 7.58 -11.35 8.36
N VAL A 283 8.75 -11.90 8.65
CA VAL A 283 9.19 -13.19 8.07
C VAL A 283 8.25 -14.35 8.42
N PRO A 284 7.83 -14.55 9.68
CA PRO A 284 6.87 -15.61 10.01
C PRO A 284 5.53 -15.51 9.27
N LEU A 285 5.10 -14.31 8.87
CA LEU A 285 3.84 -14.10 8.13
C LEU A 285 3.86 -14.68 6.72
N LEU A 286 5.02 -15.08 6.19
CA LEU A 286 5.16 -15.79 4.93
C LEU A 286 4.45 -17.14 4.90
N SER A 287 4.18 -17.75 6.06
CA SER A 287 3.43 -19.01 6.18
C SER A 287 2.04 -18.83 6.78
N HIS A 288 1.53 -17.60 6.84
CA HIS A 288 0.20 -17.32 7.38
C HIS A 288 -0.91 -17.88 6.46
N GLN A 289 -2.00 -18.38 7.06
CA GLN A 289 -3.13 -18.99 6.33
C GLN A 289 -3.95 -17.97 5.53
N GLU A 290 -4.08 -16.75 6.05
CA GLU A 290 -4.73 -15.65 5.32
C GLU A 290 -3.86 -15.18 4.15
N ILE A 291 -4.37 -15.41 2.93
CA ILE A 291 -3.64 -15.15 1.69
C ILE A 291 -3.36 -13.66 1.49
N LYS A 292 -4.28 -12.78 1.89
CA LYS A 292 -4.04 -11.33 1.79
C LYS A 292 -2.83 -10.90 2.61
N LEU A 293 -2.74 -11.41 3.84
CA LEU A 293 -1.62 -11.14 4.74
C LEU A 293 -0.31 -11.73 4.22
N GLN A 294 -0.35 -13.00 3.80
CA GLN A 294 0.80 -13.68 3.20
C GLN A 294 1.34 -12.93 1.96
N THR A 295 0.44 -12.44 1.10
CA THR A 295 0.81 -11.67 -0.10
C THR A 295 1.48 -10.36 0.27
N ALA A 296 0.94 -9.63 1.25
CA ALA A 296 1.51 -8.37 1.72
C ALA A 296 2.90 -8.60 2.36
N ALA A 297 3.04 -9.66 3.18
CA ALA A 297 4.29 -10.02 3.82
C ALA A 297 5.37 -10.39 2.79
N LEU A 298 5.02 -11.26 1.82
CA LEU A 298 5.90 -11.66 0.73
C LEU A 298 6.34 -10.45 -0.10
N ARG A 299 5.45 -9.49 -0.34
CA ARG A 299 5.81 -8.25 -1.01
C ARG A 299 6.79 -7.41 -0.19
N ALA A 300 6.53 -7.21 1.11
CA ALA A 300 7.39 -6.42 1.98
C ALA A 300 8.80 -7.02 2.06
N VAL A 301 8.94 -8.32 2.35
CA VAL A 301 10.26 -8.96 2.41
C VAL A 301 10.93 -9.03 1.05
N GLY A 302 10.15 -9.22 -0.03
CA GLY A 302 10.63 -9.18 -1.41
C GLY A 302 11.21 -7.83 -1.80
N ASN A 303 10.60 -6.74 -1.33
CA ASN A 303 11.12 -5.39 -1.53
C ASN A 303 12.41 -5.18 -0.73
N ILE A 304 12.51 -5.65 0.52
CA ILE A 304 13.73 -5.49 1.35
C ILE A 304 14.94 -6.12 0.65
N VAL A 305 14.79 -7.32 0.09
CA VAL A 305 15.90 -8.05 -0.56
C VAL A 305 16.29 -7.48 -1.93
N THR A 306 15.62 -6.42 -2.39
CA THR A 306 16.08 -5.63 -3.55
C THR A 306 17.20 -4.64 -3.19
N GLY A 307 17.47 -4.46 -1.89
CA GLY A 307 18.49 -3.58 -1.35
C GLY A 307 19.92 -4.13 -1.45
N THR A 308 20.75 -3.73 -0.49
CA THR A 308 22.16 -4.17 -0.42
C THR A 308 22.27 -5.62 0.06
N ASP A 309 23.47 -6.20 -0.06
CA ASP A 309 23.75 -7.54 0.45
C ASP A 309 23.48 -7.64 1.95
N GLU A 310 23.86 -6.62 2.71
CA GLU A 310 23.66 -6.56 4.16
C GLU A 310 22.17 -6.51 4.50
N GLN A 311 21.38 -5.73 3.76
CA GLN A 311 19.93 -5.64 3.94
C GLN A 311 19.25 -6.96 3.60
N THR A 312 19.68 -7.62 2.53
CA THR A 312 19.24 -8.97 2.17
C THR A 312 19.58 -9.98 3.26
N GLN A 313 20.80 -9.90 3.82
CA GLN A 313 21.25 -10.80 4.88
C GLN A 313 20.39 -10.69 6.14
N VAL A 314 19.88 -9.49 6.48
CA VAL A 314 18.94 -9.35 7.61
C VAL A 314 17.72 -10.23 7.43
N VAL A 315 17.13 -10.29 6.23
CA VAL A 315 15.95 -11.13 5.96
C VAL A 315 16.29 -12.62 6.06
N LEU A 316 17.45 -13.03 5.54
CA LEU A 316 17.93 -14.41 5.60
C LEU A 316 18.20 -14.87 7.04
N ASN A 317 18.82 -14.02 7.86
CA ASN A 317 19.11 -14.29 9.26
C ASN A 317 17.84 -14.53 10.11
N HIS A 318 16.69 -14.04 9.67
CA HIS A 318 15.38 -14.31 10.31
C HIS A 318 14.70 -15.58 9.76
N GLY A 319 15.41 -16.41 8.99
CA GLY A 319 14.91 -17.70 8.54
C GLY A 319 13.97 -17.64 7.34
N ALA A 320 14.00 -16.58 6.53
CA ALA A 320 13.05 -16.41 5.45
C ALA A 320 12.96 -17.62 4.50
N LEU A 321 14.09 -18.26 4.17
CA LEU A 321 14.16 -19.37 3.22
C LEU A 321 13.36 -20.62 3.66
N SER A 322 13.18 -20.86 4.97
CA SER A 322 12.42 -22.03 5.44
C SER A 322 10.93 -21.99 5.06
N HIS A 323 10.42 -20.81 4.71
CA HIS A 323 9.03 -20.63 4.28
C HIS A 323 8.82 -20.89 2.78
N PHE A 324 9.90 -20.92 1.97
CA PHE A 324 9.79 -20.87 0.51
C PHE A 324 9.39 -22.20 -0.14
N THR A 325 9.57 -23.33 0.53
CA THR A 325 9.01 -24.60 0.04
C THR A 325 7.49 -24.49 -0.11
N GLY A 326 6.79 -24.00 0.91
CA GLY A 326 5.33 -23.81 0.87
C GLY A 326 4.88 -22.74 -0.12
N LEU A 327 5.68 -21.68 -0.31
CA LEU A 327 5.38 -20.61 -1.26
C LEU A 327 5.58 -21.04 -2.73
N LEU A 328 6.60 -21.84 -3.02
CA LEU A 328 6.88 -22.35 -4.36
C LEU A 328 5.88 -23.45 -4.79
N THR A 329 5.38 -24.23 -3.84
CA THR A 329 4.34 -25.24 -4.10
C THR A 329 2.92 -24.68 -3.94
N HIS A 330 2.76 -23.36 -3.81
CA HIS A 330 1.47 -22.76 -3.53
C HIS A 330 0.49 -22.88 -4.72
N HIS A 331 -0.80 -23.09 -4.42
CA HIS A 331 -1.85 -23.26 -5.43
C HIS A 331 -2.09 -21.99 -6.27
N LYS A 332 -1.85 -20.80 -5.70
CA LYS A 332 -1.94 -19.51 -6.42
C LYS A 332 -0.65 -19.17 -7.14
N GLU A 333 -0.73 -19.02 -8.46
CA GLU A 333 0.39 -18.61 -9.32
C GLU A 333 0.99 -17.25 -8.94
N LYS A 334 0.16 -16.29 -8.52
CA LYS A 334 0.64 -14.96 -8.08
C LYS A 334 1.63 -15.07 -6.92
N ILE A 335 1.41 -15.99 -5.98
CA ILE A 335 2.32 -16.22 -4.85
C ILE A 335 3.61 -16.89 -5.34
N LYS A 336 3.50 -17.95 -6.16
CA LYS A 336 4.68 -18.60 -6.76
C LYS A 336 5.57 -17.61 -7.52
N LYS A 337 4.95 -16.71 -8.29
CA LYS A 337 5.66 -15.65 -9.04
C LYS A 337 6.40 -14.67 -8.12
N GLU A 338 5.75 -14.21 -7.04
CA GLU A 338 6.41 -13.31 -6.08
C GLU A 338 7.52 -14.05 -5.30
N ALA A 339 7.35 -15.35 -5.02
CA ALA A 339 8.37 -16.16 -4.36
C ALA A 339 9.61 -16.36 -5.25
N VAL A 340 9.41 -16.68 -6.53
CA VAL A 340 10.51 -16.76 -7.51
C VAL A 340 11.17 -15.39 -7.69
N TRP A 341 10.40 -14.30 -7.68
CA TRP A 341 10.97 -12.95 -7.73
C TRP A 341 11.86 -12.65 -6.52
N PHE A 342 11.42 -12.97 -5.31
CA PHE A 342 12.23 -12.87 -4.09
C PHE A 342 13.55 -13.63 -4.24
N LEU A 343 13.49 -14.93 -4.61
CA LEU A 343 14.68 -15.77 -4.75
C LEU A 343 15.62 -15.28 -5.85
N SER A 344 15.10 -14.64 -6.90
CA SER A 344 15.92 -14.04 -7.95
C SER A 344 16.71 -12.82 -7.47
N ASN A 345 16.22 -12.11 -6.44
CA ASN A 345 16.95 -11.03 -5.81
C ASN A 345 18.02 -11.57 -4.84
N ILE A 346 17.71 -12.63 -4.08
CA ILE A 346 18.70 -13.31 -3.21
C ILE A 346 19.86 -13.88 -4.04
N THR A 347 19.57 -14.55 -5.15
CA THR A 347 20.60 -15.19 -6.00
C THR A 347 21.37 -14.19 -6.86
N ALA A 348 20.92 -12.93 -6.93
CA ALA A 348 21.74 -11.81 -7.40
C ALA A 348 22.69 -11.28 -6.31
N GLY A 349 22.65 -11.89 -5.12
CA GLY A 349 23.49 -11.76 -3.92
C GLY A 349 24.98 -11.99 -4.14
N ASN A 350 25.72 -11.97 -3.04
CA ASN A 350 27.05 -12.57 -2.98
C ASN A 350 26.97 -14.11 -2.94
N GLN A 351 28.13 -14.77 -3.05
CA GLN A 351 28.21 -16.22 -3.08
C GLN A 351 27.63 -16.90 -1.83
N SER A 352 27.76 -16.30 -0.64
CA SER A 352 27.18 -16.84 0.59
C SER A 352 25.66 -16.91 0.50
N GLN A 353 25.02 -15.85 -0.01
CA GLN A 353 23.57 -15.79 -0.16
C GLN A 353 23.05 -16.78 -1.21
N VAL A 354 23.80 -16.98 -2.29
CA VAL A 354 23.48 -18.05 -3.26
C VAL A 354 23.58 -19.42 -2.59
N GLN A 355 24.64 -19.66 -1.80
CA GLN A 355 24.83 -20.92 -1.10
C GLN A 355 23.70 -21.19 -0.10
N GLU A 356 23.20 -20.19 0.63
CA GLU A 356 22.06 -20.36 1.53
C GLU A 356 20.79 -20.85 0.81
N VAL A 357 20.55 -20.39 -0.43
CA VAL A 357 19.41 -20.88 -1.25
C VAL A 357 19.60 -22.35 -1.66
N ILE A 358 20.85 -22.75 -1.95
CA ILE A 358 21.21 -24.13 -2.27
C ILE A 358 21.04 -25.02 -1.03
N ASP A 359 21.56 -24.58 0.11
CA ASP A 359 21.50 -25.31 1.39
C ASP A 359 20.07 -25.45 1.89
N ALA A 360 19.19 -24.50 1.57
CA ALA A 360 17.75 -24.59 1.81
C ALA A 360 17.02 -25.59 0.89
N GLY A 361 17.72 -26.20 -0.08
CA GLY A 361 17.16 -27.21 -0.98
C GLY A 361 16.12 -26.66 -1.97
N LEU A 362 16.14 -25.35 -2.25
CA LEU A 362 15.10 -24.69 -3.04
C LEU A 362 15.31 -24.83 -4.56
N ILE A 363 16.52 -25.20 -5.01
CA ILE A 363 16.86 -25.28 -6.44
C ILE A 363 15.88 -26.15 -7.24
N PRO A 364 15.58 -27.42 -6.87
CA PRO A 364 14.66 -28.25 -7.63
C PRO A 364 13.25 -27.64 -7.75
N LEU A 365 12.75 -27.01 -6.68
CA LEU A 365 11.43 -26.36 -6.67
C LEU A 365 11.39 -25.13 -7.56
N ILE A 366 12.49 -24.36 -7.60
CA ILE A 366 12.62 -23.21 -8.53
C ILE A 366 12.52 -23.71 -9.97
N ILE A 367 13.25 -24.78 -10.32
CA ILE A 367 13.25 -25.35 -11.67
C ILE A 367 11.85 -25.83 -12.06
N GLN A 368 11.21 -26.64 -11.21
CA GLN A 368 9.84 -27.10 -11.43
C GLN A 368 8.85 -25.93 -11.60
N THR A 369 9.01 -24.89 -10.79
CA THR A 369 8.17 -23.69 -10.87
C THR A 369 8.41 -22.94 -12.18
N LEU A 370 9.67 -22.84 -12.64
CA LEU A 370 10.00 -22.23 -13.91
C LEU A 370 9.37 -23.03 -15.06
N GLU A 371 9.52 -24.35 -15.12
CA GLU A 371 8.89 -25.20 -16.15
C GLU A 371 7.38 -25.00 -16.24
N THR A 372 6.71 -24.80 -15.09
CA THR A 372 5.26 -24.62 -15.03
C THR A 372 4.82 -23.18 -15.35
N VAL A 373 5.60 -22.18 -14.94
CA VAL A 373 5.26 -20.73 -15.06
C VAL A 373 5.78 -20.13 -16.37
N MET A 374 6.66 -20.84 -17.09
CA MET A 374 7.25 -20.45 -18.38
C MET A 374 6.23 -20.21 -19.51
N PHE A 375 4.94 -20.49 -19.32
CA PHE A 375 3.92 -20.03 -20.27
C PHE A 375 3.68 -18.50 -20.22
N VAL A 376 4.32 -17.74 -19.30
CA VAL A 376 4.06 -16.30 -19.11
C VAL A 376 5.31 -15.40 -19.05
N PHE A 377 6.53 -15.88 -19.32
CA PHE A 377 7.72 -15.02 -19.25
C PHE A 377 8.65 -15.07 -20.48
N TYR A 378 8.48 -14.09 -21.38
CA TYR A 378 9.49 -13.66 -22.36
C TYR A 378 10.73 -12.96 -21.72
N THR A 379 11.03 -13.17 -20.43
CA THR A 379 12.15 -12.50 -19.73
C THR A 379 13.01 -13.45 -18.88
N GLY A 380 12.77 -14.76 -18.97
CA GLY A 380 13.52 -15.80 -18.26
C GLY A 380 14.68 -16.41 -19.06
N LEU A 381 14.67 -16.28 -20.38
CA LEU A 381 15.64 -16.94 -21.27
C LEU A 381 17.08 -16.49 -20.98
N ASP A 382 17.32 -15.19 -20.94
CA ASP A 382 18.64 -14.61 -20.61
C ASP A 382 19.17 -15.06 -19.23
N LYS A 383 18.28 -15.48 -18.31
CA LYS A 383 18.62 -15.91 -16.95
C LYS A 383 18.91 -17.42 -16.86
N ILE A 384 18.21 -18.23 -17.65
CA ILE A 384 18.53 -19.65 -17.80
C ILE A 384 19.84 -19.77 -18.60
N GLU A 385 20.09 -18.89 -19.57
CA GLU A 385 21.38 -18.79 -20.28
C GLU A 385 22.54 -18.48 -19.32
N LEU A 386 22.34 -17.61 -18.32
CA LEU A 386 23.34 -17.34 -17.28
C LEU A 386 23.70 -18.57 -16.43
N LEU A 387 22.74 -19.47 -16.20
CA LEU A 387 22.94 -20.71 -15.44
C LEU A 387 23.69 -21.78 -16.24
N GLN A 388 23.74 -21.68 -17.58
CA GLN A 388 24.65 -22.49 -18.41
C GLN A 388 26.15 -22.20 -18.16
N HIS A 389 26.46 -21.25 -17.28
CA HIS A 389 27.83 -20.88 -16.94
C HIS A 389 28.14 -21.09 -15.45
N HIS A 390 27.25 -21.76 -14.71
CA HIS A 390 27.43 -22.06 -13.29
C HIS A 390 28.52 -23.13 -13.07
N GLN A 391 29.34 -22.98 -12.03
CA GLN A 391 30.45 -23.91 -11.73
C GLN A 391 29.96 -25.28 -11.23
N ASN A 392 28.77 -25.32 -10.62
CA ASN A 392 28.09 -26.58 -10.30
C ASN A 392 27.57 -27.24 -11.58
N GLU A 393 28.08 -28.43 -11.86
CA GLU A 393 27.82 -29.21 -13.08
C GLU A 393 26.35 -29.64 -13.23
N GLU A 394 25.63 -29.82 -12.11
CA GLU A 394 24.19 -30.13 -12.13
C GLU A 394 23.37 -28.91 -12.57
N ILE A 395 23.69 -27.72 -12.06
CA ILE A 395 23.02 -26.47 -12.43
C ILE A 395 23.26 -26.15 -13.92
N TYR A 396 24.48 -26.38 -14.41
CA TYR A 396 24.82 -26.24 -15.83
C TYR A 396 24.01 -27.18 -16.73
N LYS A 397 24.02 -28.50 -16.44
CA LYS A 397 23.32 -29.50 -17.25
C LYS A 397 21.83 -29.20 -17.33
N LEU A 398 21.28 -28.76 -16.20
CA LEU A 398 19.86 -28.50 -16.08
C LEU A 398 19.43 -27.21 -16.80
N ALA A 399 20.25 -26.15 -16.73
CA ALA A 399 20.04 -24.95 -17.54
C ALA A 399 20.14 -25.24 -19.05
N PHE A 400 21.04 -26.13 -19.45
CA PHE A 400 21.16 -26.57 -20.84
C PHE A 400 19.91 -27.34 -21.31
N GLU A 401 19.45 -28.32 -20.54
CA GLU A 401 18.24 -29.10 -20.87
C GLU A 401 16.97 -28.23 -20.94
N MET A 402 16.84 -27.25 -20.05
CA MET A 402 15.71 -26.30 -20.08
C MET A 402 15.71 -25.43 -21.33
N ILE A 403 16.88 -25.01 -21.82
CA ILE A 403 16.97 -24.24 -23.06
C ILE A 403 16.66 -25.14 -24.26
N ASP A 404 17.29 -26.31 -24.32
CA ASP A 404 17.15 -27.23 -25.45
C ASP A 404 15.70 -27.70 -25.66
N ARG A 405 14.99 -27.94 -24.56
CA ARG A 405 13.63 -28.50 -24.58
C ARG A 405 12.52 -27.51 -24.88
N TYR A 406 12.72 -26.23 -24.56
CA TYR A 406 11.64 -25.24 -24.55
C TYR A 406 11.89 -24.00 -25.42
N PHE A 407 13.11 -23.81 -25.93
CA PHE A 407 13.50 -22.62 -26.69
C PHE A 407 14.25 -22.91 -28.01
N SER A 408 14.43 -24.19 -28.37
CA SER A 408 15.02 -24.64 -29.64
C SER A 408 14.00 -24.82 -30.75
#